data_AF-A0A971SAU5-F1
#
_entry.id   AF-A0A971SAU5-F1
#
_cell.length_a   1.000
_cell.length_b   1.000
_cell.length_c   1.000
_cell.angle_alpha   90.00
_cell.angle_beta   90.00
_cell.angle_gamma   90.00
#
_symmetry.space_group_name_H-M   'P 1'
#
loop_
_entity.id
_entity.type
_entity.pdbx_description
1 polymer ?
#
loop_
_entity_poly.entity_id
_entity_poly.type
_entity_poly.pdbx_seq_one_letter_code
_entity_poly.pdbx_strand_id
1 'polypeptide(L)'
;MLLTAKGRIVAVLQENCEIQELLVQVEGRPLPEKAYNYLGFNHRLAVNDTIKLNITAVELSLGTGGHHFVIPELSGEQSQSIGHIMKLRYTPWQFSLLAAEEAASPFHDQLVAARSLEGVPVVAAPLHSMLPGIILGFKSCLNYSPKVAYIMTDAAALPIALSGLVRELKSKQLLDLTVTAGQAFGGDLEAVSIPSALLSAYHAIKPDLIIVALGPGIVGTGTTLGFSGIEQSWVLDLTTRLNGIPIAAPRISFA
;
A
#
# COMPACT_ATOMS: atom_id res chain seq x y z
N MET A 1 -2.79 -20.04 -12.02
CA MET A 1 -1.51 -20.76 -11.94
C MET A 1 -0.39 -19.72 -12.04
N LEU A 2 0.63 -19.79 -11.18
CA LEU A 2 1.75 -18.84 -11.20
C LEU A 2 2.68 -19.18 -12.38
N LEU A 3 2.81 -18.26 -13.34
CA LEU A 3 3.75 -18.37 -14.45
C LEU A 3 5.07 -17.68 -14.07
N THR A 4 6.18 -18.38 -14.25
CA THR A 4 7.51 -17.86 -13.92
C THR A 4 8.49 -18.03 -15.07
N ALA A 5 9.39 -17.06 -15.23
CA ALA A 5 10.52 -17.14 -16.15
C ALA A 5 11.81 -16.69 -15.46
N LYS A 6 12.95 -17.10 -16.01
CA LYS A 6 14.24 -16.51 -15.66
C LYS A 6 14.48 -15.26 -16.50
N GLY A 7 15.24 -14.32 -15.97
CA GLY A 7 15.68 -13.15 -16.70
C GLY A 7 16.99 -12.62 -16.17
N ARG A 8 17.57 -11.68 -16.91
CA ARG A 8 18.77 -10.95 -16.52
C ARG A 8 18.49 -9.45 -16.50
N ILE A 9 18.95 -8.75 -15.47
CA ILE A 9 18.80 -7.29 -15.39
C ILE A 9 19.71 -6.63 -16.42
N VAL A 10 19.11 -5.79 -17.27
CA VAL A 10 19.79 -5.02 -18.32
C VAL A 10 20.06 -3.59 -17.84
N ALA A 11 19.11 -3.00 -17.11
CA ALA A 11 19.25 -1.66 -16.54
C ALA A 11 18.37 -1.50 -15.30
N VAL A 12 18.78 -0.60 -14.40
CA VAL A 12 17.93 -0.06 -13.33
C VAL A 12 17.36 1.25 -13.86
N LEU A 13 16.05 1.28 -14.13
CA LEU A 13 15.37 2.45 -14.70
C LEU A 13 15.11 3.51 -13.64
N GLN A 14 14.64 3.08 -12.47
CA GLN A 14 14.41 3.93 -11.30
C GLN A 14 14.72 3.14 -10.03
N GLU A 15 15.21 3.84 -9.02
CA GLU A 15 15.47 3.27 -7.70
C GLU A 15 15.19 4.29 -6.60
N ASN A 16 14.64 3.81 -5.49
CA ASN A 16 14.60 4.53 -4.21
C ASN A 16 14.82 3.55 -3.04
N CYS A 17 14.42 3.92 -1.83
CA CYS A 17 14.53 3.05 -0.65
C CYS A 17 13.52 1.89 -0.61
N GLU A 18 12.44 1.94 -1.39
CA GLU A 18 11.30 1.01 -1.29
C GLU A 18 11.17 0.08 -2.50
N ILE A 19 11.55 0.55 -3.70
CA ILE A 19 11.32 -0.17 -4.96
C ILE A 19 12.40 0.13 -5.99
N GLN A 20 12.68 -0.84 -6.86
CA GLN A 20 13.40 -0.66 -8.12
C GLN A 20 12.46 -0.97 -9.30
N GLU A 21 12.45 -0.09 -10.30
CA GLU A 21 11.93 -0.39 -11.64
C GLU A 21 13.12 -0.85 -12.50
N LEU A 22 13.03 -2.07 -13.02
CA LEU A 22 14.10 -2.74 -13.73
C LEU A 22 13.72 -2.96 -15.19
N LEU A 23 14.72 -2.87 -16.07
CA LEU A 23 14.63 -3.40 -17.42
C LEU A 23 15.29 -4.77 -17.44
N VAL A 24 14.55 -5.80 -17.83
CA VAL A 24 14.97 -7.20 -17.73
C VAL A 24 14.87 -7.89 -19.08
N GLN A 25 15.92 -8.61 -19.46
CA GLN A 25 15.89 -9.52 -20.58
C GLN A 25 15.33 -10.85 -20.10
N VAL A 26 14.05 -11.12 -20.40
CA VAL A 26 13.40 -12.39 -20.08
C VAL A 26 13.86 -13.46 -21.06
N GLU A 27 14.16 -14.66 -20.57
CA GLU A 27 14.57 -15.78 -21.43
C GLU A 27 13.48 -16.10 -22.47
N GLY A 28 13.90 -16.23 -23.74
CA GLY A 28 12.98 -16.51 -24.86
C GLY A 28 12.18 -15.32 -25.38
N ARG A 29 12.28 -14.13 -24.76
CA ARG A 29 11.65 -12.89 -25.26
C ARG A 29 12.63 -12.10 -26.14
N PRO A 30 12.19 -11.50 -27.25
CA PRO A 30 13.08 -10.82 -28.19
C PRO A 30 13.54 -9.44 -27.69
N LEU A 31 12.75 -8.79 -26.82
CA LEU A 31 13.02 -7.45 -26.31
C LEU A 31 13.04 -7.44 -24.78
N PRO A 32 13.79 -6.53 -24.16
CA PRO A 32 13.71 -6.31 -22.72
C PRO A 32 12.34 -5.79 -22.30
N GLU A 33 11.88 -6.23 -21.14
CA GLU A 33 10.59 -5.91 -20.55
C GLU A 33 10.79 -5.29 -19.17
N LYS A 34 9.74 -4.70 -18.59
CA LYS A 34 9.84 -4.02 -17.29
C LYS A 34 9.52 -4.97 -16.14
N ALA A 35 10.17 -4.75 -15.00
CA ALA A 35 9.87 -5.50 -13.77
C ALA A 35 10.01 -4.62 -12.53
N TYR A 36 9.24 -4.93 -11.49
CA TYR A 36 9.40 -4.34 -10.17
C TYR A 36 10.13 -5.28 -9.21
N ASN A 37 11.08 -4.72 -8.45
CA ASN A 37 11.67 -5.35 -7.28
C ASN A 37 11.32 -4.54 -6.03
N TYR A 38 10.69 -5.18 -5.03
CA TYR A 38 10.31 -4.53 -3.77
C TYR A 38 11.39 -4.72 -2.72
N LEU A 39 11.97 -3.61 -2.25
CA LEU A 39 13.09 -3.62 -1.31
C LEU A 39 12.65 -3.87 0.14
N GLY A 40 11.35 -3.80 0.42
CA GLY A 40 10.80 -4.11 1.74
C GLY A 40 10.93 -5.58 2.16
N PHE A 41 11.12 -6.50 1.21
CA PHE A 41 11.31 -7.93 1.50
C PHE A 41 12.22 -8.65 0.49
N ASN A 42 12.93 -7.89 -0.35
CA ASN A 42 14.01 -8.38 -1.20
C ASN A 42 15.22 -7.43 -1.09
N HIS A 43 16.38 -7.90 -1.53
CA HIS A 43 17.58 -7.06 -1.59
C HIS A 43 17.62 -6.20 -2.87
N ARG A 44 18.51 -5.19 -2.87
CA ARG A 44 18.81 -4.41 -4.08
C ARG A 44 19.51 -5.27 -5.10
N LEU A 45 19.02 -5.22 -6.34
CA LEU A 45 19.58 -5.98 -7.46
C LEU A 45 20.38 -5.04 -8.37
N ALA A 46 21.40 -5.59 -9.01
CA ALA A 46 22.31 -4.89 -9.89
C ALA A 46 22.19 -5.35 -11.35
N VAL A 47 22.73 -4.55 -12.27
CA VAL A 47 22.84 -4.92 -13.68
C VAL A 47 23.65 -6.21 -13.82
N ASN A 48 23.19 -7.10 -14.71
CA ASN A 48 23.69 -8.46 -14.94
C ASN A 48 23.26 -9.52 -13.92
N ASP A 49 22.56 -9.18 -12.83
CA ASP A 49 22.02 -10.20 -11.94
C ASP A 49 21.01 -11.08 -12.68
N THR A 50 21.08 -12.38 -12.37
CA THR A 50 20.08 -13.36 -12.83
C THR A 50 18.97 -13.43 -11.80
N ILE A 51 17.73 -13.40 -12.26
CA ILE A 51 16.56 -13.31 -11.40
C ILE A 51 15.47 -14.24 -11.89
N LYS A 52 14.57 -14.60 -10.98
CA LYS A 52 13.30 -15.25 -11.31
C LYS A 52 12.17 -14.22 -11.28
N LEU A 53 11.30 -14.27 -12.27
CA LEU A 53 10.20 -13.34 -12.47
C LEU A 53 8.86 -14.08 -12.36
N ASN A 54 7.87 -13.44 -11.75
CA ASN A 54 6.46 -13.73 -11.95
C ASN A 54 5.99 -12.93 -13.18
N ILE A 55 5.66 -13.66 -14.25
CA ILE A 55 5.23 -13.10 -15.55
C ILE A 55 3.71 -13.15 -15.75
N THR A 56 2.99 -13.74 -14.80
CA THR A 56 1.57 -14.12 -14.94
C THR A 56 0.69 -12.97 -15.41
N ALA A 57 0.84 -11.80 -14.81
CA ALA A 57 -0.06 -10.68 -15.08
C ALA A 57 0.17 -10.05 -16.46
N VAL A 58 1.41 -10.09 -16.97
CA VAL A 58 1.74 -9.65 -18.33
C VAL A 58 1.23 -10.66 -19.35
N GLU A 59 1.43 -11.97 -19.14
CA GLU A 59 0.88 -13.01 -20.02
C GLU A 59 -0.64 -12.93 -20.14
N LEU A 60 -1.32 -12.64 -19.04
CA LEU A 60 -2.77 -12.50 -18.97
C LEU A 60 -3.27 -11.10 -19.37
N SER A 61 -2.39 -10.17 -19.75
CA SER A 61 -2.74 -8.80 -20.15
C SER A 61 -3.59 -8.05 -19.10
N LEU A 62 -3.34 -8.26 -17.80
CA LEU A 62 -4.16 -7.74 -16.70
C LEU A 62 -3.92 -6.26 -16.35
N GLY A 63 -3.36 -5.48 -17.27
CA GLY A 63 -3.21 -4.04 -17.07
C GLY A 63 -2.19 -3.64 -15.98
N THR A 64 -1.13 -4.41 -15.74
CA THR A 64 -0.04 -4.05 -14.80
C THR A 64 0.88 -2.93 -15.31
N GLY A 65 0.51 -2.25 -16.39
CA GLY A 65 1.40 -1.37 -17.14
C GLY A 65 2.58 -2.12 -17.78
N GLY A 66 2.45 -3.44 -18.00
CA GLY A 66 3.48 -4.26 -18.63
C GLY A 66 4.64 -4.66 -17.71
N HIS A 67 4.44 -4.60 -16.38
CA HIS A 67 5.47 -4.96 -15.42
C HIS A 67 5.32 -6.41 -14.95
N HIS A 68 6.44 -7.11 -14.94
CA HIS A 68 6.66 -8.34 -14.18
C HIS A 68 7.01 -8.03 -12.73
N PHE A 69 7.06 -9.06 -11.89
CA PHE A 69 7.47 -8.93 -10.50
C PHE A 69 8.64 -9.86 -10.21
N VAL A 70 9.72 -9.32 -9.63
CA VAL A 70 10.83 -10.15 -9.18
C VAL A 70 10.37 -11.06 -8.05
N ILE A 71 10.65 -12.35 -8.17
CA ILE A 71 10.50 -13.32 -7.10
C ILE A 71 11.78 -13.22 -6.26
N PRO A 72 11.69 -12.89 -4.96
CA PRO A 72 12.86 -12.75 -4.12
C PRO A 72 13.62 -14.08 -4.01
N GLU A 73 14.94 -14.03 -4.14
CA GLU A 73 15.81 -15.15 -3.78
C GLU A 73 16.31 -14.94 -2.36
N LEU A 74 16.21 -15.99 -1.54
CA LEU A 74 16.68 -16.00 -0.16
C LEU A 74 18.22 -16.08 -0.15
N SER A 75 18.89 -15.00 -0.52
CA SER A 75 20.33 -14.85 -0.40
C SER A 75 20.65 -13.59 0.42
N GLY A 76 21.54 -13.74 1.40
CA GLY A 76 22.02 -12.63 2.24
C GLY A 76 21.53 -12.65 3.70
N GLU A 77 22.17 -11.82 4.52
CA GLU A 77 21.75 -11.55 5.90
C GLU A 77 20.47 -10.73 5.89
N GLN A 78 19.40 -11.27 6.47
CA GLN A 78 18.15 -10.54 6.64
C GLN A 78 18.23 -9.67 7.89
N SER A 79 17.91 -8.39 7.76
CA SER A 79 17.70 -7.53 8.93
C SER A 79 16.55 -8.10 9.75
N GLN A 80 16.80 -8.43 11.01
CA GLN A 80 15.73 -8.83 11.93
C GLN A 80 14.83 -7.63 12.18
N SER A 81 13.52 -7.81 11.97
CA SER A 81 12.51 -6.86 12.42
C SER A 81 12.45 -6.87 13.95
N ILE A 82 12.27 -5.68 14.55
CA ILE A 82 12.02 -5.52 15.99
C ILE A 82 10.60 -5.93 16.40
N GLY A 83 9.71 -6.16 15.44
CA GLY A 83 8.37 -6.72 15.64
C GLY A 83 8.18 -8.10 15.01
N HIS A 84 7.10 -8.76 15.41
CA HIS A 84 6.79 -10.17 15.10
C HIS A 84 5.48 -10.35 14.32
N ILE A 85 4.75 -9.28 14.02
CA ILE A 85 3.53 -9.39 13.20
C ILE A 85 3.89 -9.70 11.75
N MET A 86 3.23 -10.71 11.20
CA MET A 86 3.51 -11.26 9.87
C MET A 86 2.63 -10.62 8.78
N LYS A 87 3.26 -10.22 7.67
CA LYS A 87 2.62 -9.89 6.39
C LYS A 87 2.84 -11.01 5.37
N LEU A 88 1.99 -11.05 4.34
CA LEU A 88 1.96 -12.13 3.34
C LEU A 88 1.84 -13.54 3.98
N ARG A 89 1.05 -13.64 5.06
CA ARG A 89 0.97 -14.82 5.94
C ARG A 89 0.71 -16.12 5.18
N TYR A 90 1.42 -17.17 5.60
CA TYR A 90 1.33 -18.53 5.05
C TYR A 90 1.71 -18.66 3.57
N THR A 91 2.42 -17.66 3.03
CA THR A 91 3.09 -17.75 1.73
C THR A 91 4.59 -17.96 1.93
N PRO A 92 5.32 -18.48 0.94
CA PRO A 92 6.79 -18.53 0.97
C PRO A 92 7.47 -17.15 1.03
N TRP A 93 6.72 -16.05 0.91
CA TRP A 93 7.22 -14.67 0.92
C TRP A 93 6.84 -13.91 2.19
N GLN A 94 6.36 -14.59 3.23
CA GLN A 94 6.03 -13.94 4.49
C GLN A 94 7.25 -13.38 5.20
N PHE A 95 7.09 -12.23 5.85
CA PHE A 95 8.12 -11.59 6.67
C PHE A 95 7.46 -10.88 7.85
N SER A 96 8.23 -10.65 8.92
CA SER A 96 7.78 -9.90 10.09
C SER A 96 8.14 -8.42 9.97
N LEU A 97 7.32 -7.59 10.60
CA LEU A 97 7.54 -6.15 10.77
C LEU A 97 7.02 -5.72 12.14
N LEU A 98 7.25 -4.47 12.53
CA LEU A 98 6.69 -3.87 13.73
C LEU A 98 5.34 -3.22 13.44
N ALA A 99 4.26 -3.86 13.87
CA ALA A 99 2.93 -3.25 13.86
C ALA A 99 2.76 -2.26 15.02
N ALA A 100 1.96 -1.23 14.81
CA ALA A 100 1.73 -0.15 15.76
C ALA A 100 1.16 -0.66 17.09
N GLU A 101 0.42 -1.75 17.06
CA GLU A 101 -0.18 -2.41 18.23
C GLU A 101 0.81 -3.20 19.07
N GLU A 102 1.97 -3.57 18.55
CA GLU A 102 2.91 -4.45 19.26
C GLU A 102 3.51 -3.77 20.49
N ALA A 103 3.86 -4.54 21.53
CA ALA A 103 4.44 -4.00 22.77
C ALA A 103 5.75 -3.20 22.55
N ALA A 104 6.51 -3.51 21.49
CA ALA A 104 7.72 -2.78 21.14
C ALA A 104 7.45 -1.46 20.40
N SER A 105 6.21 -1.20 19.99
CA SER A 105 5.80 0.02 19.31
C SER A 105 5.69 1.19 20.29
N PRO A 106 6.15 2.40 19.91
CA PRO A 106 5.94 3.60 20.73
C PRO A 106 4.46 3.99 20.88
N PHE A 107 3.56 3.38 20.09
CA PHE A 107 2.12 3.63 20.15
C PHE A 107 1.34 2.61 21.00
N HIS A 108 2.01 1.56 21.52
CA HIS A 108 1.35 0.45 22.21
C HIS A 108 0.40 0.89 23.32
N ASP A 109 0.92 1.60 24.32
CA ASP A 109 0.16 2.01 25.50
C ASP A 109 -1.03 2.91 25.13
N GLN A 110 -0.84 3.78 24.14
CA GLN A 110 -1.91 4.64 23.63
C GLN A 110 -3.00 3.81 22.96
N LEU A 111 -2.63 2.83 22.12
CA LEU A 111 -3.57 1.98 21.40
C LEU A 111 -4.32 1.00 22.31
N VAL A 112 -3.71 0.54 23.40
CA VAL A 112 -4.39 -0.27 24.43
C VAL A 112 -5.60 0.49 24.99
N ALA A 113 -5.48 1.81 25.20
CA ALA A 113 -6.52 2.67 25.73
C ALA A 113 -7.39 3.35 24.66
N ALA A 114 -6.97 3.37 23.40
CA ALA A 114 -7.62 4.08 22.30
C ALA A 114 -9.03 3.53 21.99
N ARG A 115 -10.04 4.41 21.96
CA ARG A 115 -11.44 4.02 21.69
C ARG A 115 -12.16 4.95 20.70
N SER A 116 -11.54 6.06 20.29
CA SER A 116 -12.23 7.17 19.64
C SER A 116 -11.29 7.89 18.66
N LEU A 117 -11.87 8.42 17.59
CA LEU A 117 -11.25 9.33 16.61
C LEU A 117 -11.57 10.79 16.91
N GLU A 118 -12.31 11.09 17.99
CA GLU A 118 -12.62 12.44 18.45
C GLU A 118 -13.18 13.35 17.34
N GLY A 119 -14.07 12.81 16.51
CA GLY A 119 -14.73 13.54 15.42
C GLY A 119 -13.87 13.78 14.19
N VAL A 120 -12.69 13.15 14.05
CA VAL A 120 -11.87 13.28 12.83
C VAL A 120 -12.64 12.76 11.61
N PRO A 121 -12.67 13.52 10.50
CA PRO A 121 -13.29 13.06 9.26
C PRO A 121 -12.47 11.95 8.61
N VAL A 122 -13.18 10.89 8.20
CA VAL A 122 -12.61 9.74 7.51
C VAL A 122 -13.30 9.58 6.15
N VAL A 123 -12.54 9.77 5.08
CA VAL A 123 -13.02 9.58 3.71
C VAL A 123 -12.76 8.13 3.29
N ALA A 124 -13.83 7.38 3.06
CA ALA A 124 -13.78 6.07 2.43
C ALA A 124 -13.78 6.24 0.91
N ALA A 125 -12.65 6.00 0.25
CA ALA A 125 -12.52 6.13 -1.21
C ALA A 125 -12.36 4.76 -1.88
N PRO A 126 -13.06 4.49 -3.00
CA PRO A 126 -13.02 3.20 -3.66
C PRO A 126 -11.81 3.06 -4.61
N LEU A 127 -11.05 4.14 -4.84
CA LEU A 127 -9.97 4.17 -5.80
C LEU A 127 -8.76 4.90 -5.20
N HIS A 128 -7.60 4.27 -5.32
CA HIS A 128 -6.32 4.87 -4.98
C HIS A 128 -6.06 6.19 -5.73
N SER A 129 -6.51 6.30 -6.99
CA SER A 129 -6.32 7.50 -7.81
C SER A 129 -7.13 8.71 -7.34
N MET A 130 -8.06 8.56 -6.40
CA MET A 130 -8.83 9.69 -5.83
C MET A 130 -8.06 10.46 -4.75
N LEU A 131 -6.98 9.91 -4.19
CA LEU A 131 -6.18 10.53 -3.13
C LEU A 131 -5.86 12.02 -3.40
N PRO A 132 -5.30 12.41 -4.57
CA PRO A 132 -4.88 13.79 -4.80
C PRO A 132 -6.06 14.74 -4.83
N GLY A 133 -7.18 14.33 -5.45
CA GLY A 133 -8.39 15.15 -5.52
C GLY A 133 -9.00 15.40 -4.14
N ILE A 134 -9.04 14.36 -3.30
CA ILE A 134 -9.54 14.47 -1.92
C ILE A 134 -8.63 15.40 -1.11
N ILE A 135 -7.31 15.18 -1.16
CA ILE A 135 -6.33 15.97 -0.39
C ILE A 135 -6.33 17.43 -0.81
N LEU A 136 -6.25 17.71 -2.11
CA LEU A 136 -6.20 19.07 -2.63
C LEU A 136 -7.53 19.79 -2.40
N GLY A 137 -8.66 19.09 -2.58
CA GLY A 137 -9.99 19.63 -2.28
C GLY A 137 -10.12 20.01 -0.81
N PHE A 138 -9.75 19.12 0.11
CA PHE A 138 -9.79 19.38 1.55
C PHE A 138 -8.88 20.56 1.94
N LYS A 139 -7.63 20.57 1.47
CA LYS A 139 -6.67 21.66 1.72
C LYS A 139 -7.17 23.00 1.17
N SER A 140 -7.84 23.00 0.02
CA SER A 140 -8.35 24.25 -0.60
C SER A 140 -9.47 24.93 0.20
N CYS A 141 -10.15 24.20 1.09
CA CYS A 141 -11.23 24.72 1.92
C CYS A 141 -10.74 25.29 3.26
N LEU A 142 -9.45 25.24 3.55
CA LEU A 142 -8.87 25.58 4.85
C LEU A 142 -7.83 26.69 4.74
N ASN A 143 -7.79 27.56 5.75
CA ASN A 143 -6.83 28.67 5.84
C ASN A 143 -5.53 28.28 6.56
N TYR A 144 -5.33 27.00 6.84
CA TYR A 144 -4.13 26.44 7.45
C TYR A 144 -3.68 25.21 6.67
N SER A 145 -2.50 24.68 6.98
CA SER A 145 -2.02 23.42 6.38
C SER A 145 -2.51 22.24 7.21
N PRO A 146 -3.58 21.52 6.80
CA PRO A 146 -4.07 20.37 7.55
C PRO A 146 -3.13 19.19 7.43
N LYS A 147 -3.11 18.39 8.49
CA LYS A 147 -2.47 17.08 8.53
C LYS A 147 -3.37 16.02 7.91
N VAL A 148 -2.82 15.27 6.98
CA VAL A 148 -3.55 14.22 6.26
C VAL A 148 -2.87 12.88 6.51
N ALA A 149 -3.67 11.89 6.90
CA ALA A 149 -3.26 10.49 6.94
C ALA A 149 -3.94 9.68 5.82
N TYR A 150 -3.20 8.76 5.22
CA TYR A 150 -3.72 7.79 4.26
C TYR A 150 -3.57 6.37 4.82
N ILE A 151 -4.67 5.63 4.90
CA ILE A 151 -4.69 4.22 5.27
C ILE A 151 -4.87 3.40 4.01
N MET A 152 -3.84 2.64 3.64
CA MET A 152 -3.88 1.70 2.53
C MET A 152 -4.36 0.32 3.01
N THR A 153 -5.47 -0.17 2.45
CA THR A 153 -6.00 -1.50 2.75
C THR A 153 -5.35 -2.58 1.87
N ASP A 154 -5.58 -3.84 2.22
CA ASP A 154 -5.08 -5.02 1.50
C ASP A 154 -6.03 -5.55 0.41
N ALA A 155 -7.00 -4.73 -0.02
CA ALA A 155 -7.97 -5.11 -1.05
C ALA A 155 -7.43 -4.99 -2.50
N ALA A 156 -6.20 -4.50 -2.68
CA ALA A 156 -5.50 -4.39 -3.97
C ALA A 156 -3.99 -4.65 -3.81
N ALA A 157 -3.12 -3.86 -4.44
CA ALA A 157 -1.68 -4.00 -4.25
C ALA A 157 -1.32 -3.95 -2.75
N LEU A 158 -0.53 -4.93 -2.31
CA LEU A 158 -0.09 -5.06 -0.92
C LEU A 158 1.09 -4.14 -0.58
N PRO A 159 2.13 -3.98 -1.43
CA PRO A 159 3.25 -3.09 -1.14
C PRO A 159 2.88 -1.64 -1.50
N ILE A 160 2.87 -0.73 -0.53
CA ILE A 160 2.61 0.70 -0.79
C ILE A 160 3.69 1.32 -1.70
N ALA A 161 4.89 0.72 -1.69
CA ALA A 161 6.04 1.08 -2.53
C ALA A 161 5.72 1.16 -4.03
N LEU A 162 4.70 0.42 -4.50
CA LEU A 162 4.20 0.47 -5.88
C LEU A 162 3.61 1.84 -6.24
N SER A 163 3.12 2.60 -5.27
CA SER A 163 2.47 3.89 -5.51
C SER A 163 3.48 5.03 -5.65
N GLY A 164 3.81 5.37 -6.91
CA GLY A 164 4.48 6.63 -7.22
C GLY A 164 3.68 7.86 -6.78
N LEU A 165 2.35 7.74 -6.70
CA LEU A 165 1.45 8.82 -6.29
C LEU A 165 1.60 9.16 -4.80
N VAL A 166 1.64 8.14 -3.92
CA VAL A 166 1.89 8.35 -2.48
C VAL A 166 3.24 9.02 -2.28
N ARG A 167 4.27 8.56 -3.01
CA ARG A 167 5.61 9.16 -2.95
C ARG A 167 5.61 10.62 -3.36
N GLU A 168 4.92 10.97 -4.44
CA GLU A 168 4.79 12.35 -4.90
C GLU A 168 4.02 13.23 -3.89
N LEU A 169 2.95 12.71 -3.30
CA LEU A 169 2.17 13.44 -2.28
C LEU A 169 3.01 13.69 -1.01
N LYS A 170 3.79 12.71 -0.56
CA LYS A 170 4.72 12.84 0.56
C LYS A 170 5.84 13.84 0.26
N SER A 171 6.46 13.78 -0.92
CA SER A 171 7.55 14.69 -1.30
C SER A 171 7.09 16.15 -1.41
N LYS A 172 5.83 16.37 -1.78
CA LYS A 172 5.17 17.68 -1.81
C LYS A 172 4.59 18.12 -0.46
N GLN A 173 4.76 17.32 0.61
CA GLN A 173 4.21 17.60 1.96
C GLN A 173 2.68 17.77 1.94
N LEU A 174 2.01 17.07 1.03
CA LEU A 174 0.54 17.04 0.93
C LEU A 174 -0.08 15.91 1.75
N LEU A 175 0.71 14.87 2.02
CA LEU A 175 0.35 13.71 2.82
C LEU A 175 1.37 13.58 3.95
N ASP A 176 0.92 13.49 5.19
CA ASP A 176 1.79 13.51 6.38
C ASP A 176 2.14 12.10 6.84
N LEU A 177 1.15 11.20 6.84
CA LEU A 177 1.28 9.84 7.34
C LEU A 177 0.64 8.82 6.40
N THR A 178 1.30 7.69 6.20
CA THR A 178 0.71 6.49 5.61
C THR A 178 0.63 5.37 6.65
N VAL A 179 -0.48 4.64 6.65
CA VAL A 179 -0.65 3.43 7.47
C VAL A 179 -1.09 2.29 6.57
N THR A 180 -0.39 1.17 6.60
CA THR A 180 -0.79 -0.04 5.85
C THR A 180 -1.52 -1.02 6.76
N ALA A 181 -2.73 -1.42 6.36
CA ALA A 181 -3.61 -2.25 7.17
C ALA A 181 -3.72 -3.69 6.60
N GLY A 182 -3.92 -4.67 7.49
CA GLY A 182 -4.15 -6.05 7.09
C GLY A 182 -2.87 -6.70 6.55
N GLN A 183 -2.89 -7.15 5.30
CA GLN A 183 -1.72 -7.71 4.60
C GLN A 183 -0.97 -6.72 3.70
N ALA A 184 -1.46 -5.48 3.57
CA ALA A 184 -0.69 -4.40 2.97
C ALA A 184 0.50 -4.03 3.86
N PHE A 185 1.58 -3.51 3.28
CA PHE A 185 2.81 -3.18 4.01
C PHE A 185 3.66 -2.10 3.32
N GLY A 186 4.63 -1.59 4.06
CA GLY A 186 5.58 -0.54 3.70
C GLY A 186 5.13 0.87 4.08
N GLY A 187 4.05 1.03 4.84
CA GLY A 187 3.60 2.35 5.32
C GLY A 187 4.54 2.96 6.36
N ASP A 188 4.35 4.25 6.69
CA ASP A 188 5.06 4.86 7.83
C ASP A 188 4.74 4.13 9.14
N LEU A 189 3.49 3.63 9.25
CA LEU A 189 3.05 2.70 10.29
C LEU A 189 2.40 1.47 9.67
N GLU A 190 2.47 0.39 10.43
CA GLU A 190 1.86 -0.89 10.08
C GLU A 190 0.75 -1.20 11.08
N ALA A 191 -0.40 -1.66 10.60
CA ALA A 191 -1.50 -2.06 11.46
C ALA A 191 -2.04 -3.43 11.05
N VAL A 192 -2.51 -4.19 12.04
CA VAL A 192 -3.09 -5.53 11.84
C VAL A 192 -4.44 -5.44 11.14
N SER A 193 -5.18 -4.35 11.34
CA SER A 193 -6.55 -4.17 10.83
C SER A 193 -6.90 -2.70 10.59
N ILE A 194 -7.98 -2.43 9.83
CA ILE A 194 -8.48 -1.07 9.60
C ILE A 194 -8.84 -0.30 10.89
N PRO A 195 -9.60 -0.84 11.87
CA PRO A 195 -9.91 -0.09 13.09
C PRO A 195 -8.65 0.28 13.88
N SER A 196 -7.67 -0.61 13.91
CA SER A 196 -6.39 -0.30 14.53
C SER A 196 -5.59 0.74 13.73
N ALA A 197 -5.59 0.65 12.40
CA ALA A 197 -4.97 1.65 11.54
C ALA A 197 -5.56 3.05 11.74
N LEU A 198 -6.89 3.14 11.89
CA LEU A 198 -7.60 4.39 12.19
C LEU A 198 -7.12 5.01 13.50
N LEU A 199 -7.09 4.21 14.57
CA LEU A 199 -6.60 4.66 15.88
C LEU A 199 -5.09 4.98 15.84
N SER A 200 -4.30 4.20 15.11
CA SER A 200 -2.85 4.41 14.95
C SER A 200 -2.57 5.72 14.24
N ALA A 201 -3.27 6.01 13.14
CA ALA A 201 -3.17 7.28 12.43
C ALA A 201 -3.55 8.46 13.35
N TYR A 202 -4.67 8.33 14.08
CA TYR A 202 -5.14 9.34 15.01
C TYR A 202 -4.12 9.65 16.11
N HIS A 203 -3.63 8.63 16.80
CA HIS A 203 -2.71 8.79 17.91
C HIS A 203 -1.30 9.21 17.48
N ALA A 204 -0.88 8.85 16.27
CA ALA A 204 0.44 9.22 15.76
C ALA A 204 0.57 10.71 15.46
N ILE A 205 -0.39 11.31 14.74
CA ILE A 205 -0.24 12.71 14.27
C ILE A 205 -1.41 13.63 14.57
N LYS A 206 -2.54 13.09 15.10
CA LYS A 206 -3.83 13.79 15.24
C LYS A 206 -4.21 14.48 13.92
N PRO A 207 -4.47 13.70 12.85
CA PRO A 207 -4.73 14.24 11.53
C PRO A 207 -6.06 14.99 11.48
N ASP A 208 -6.13 16.03 10.67
CA ASP A 208 -7.38 16.75 10.37
C ASP A 208 -8.24 15.98 9.36
N LEU A 209 -7.64 15.05 8.62
CA LEU A 209 -8.30 14.16 7.66
C LEU A 209 -7.62 12.79 7.62
N ILE A 210 -8.43 11.73 7.66
CA ILE A 210 -7.99 10.39 7.31
C ILE A 210 -8.65 9.98 6.00
N ILE A 211 -7.89 9.40 5.08
CA ILE A 211 -8.39 8.80 3.84
C ILE A 211 -8.13 7.31 3.94
N VAL A 212 -9.16 6.47 3.76
CA VAL A 212 -9.01 5.02 3.67
C VAL A 212 -9.33 4.59 2.24
N ALA A 213 -8.38 3.94 1.59
CA ALA A 213 -8.56 3.38 0.26
C ALA A 213 -7.58 2.24 0.01
N LEU A 214 -8.00 1.24 -0.76
CA LEU A 214 -7.10 0.26 -1.36
C LEU A 214 -5.91 0.89 -2.13
N GLY A 215 -4.83 0.12 -2.24
CA GLY A 215 -3.66 0.47 -3.06
C GLY A 215 -3.94 0.45 -4.56
N PRO A 216 -2.92 0.66 -5.42
CA PRO A 216 -3.10 0.53 -6.87
C PRO A 216 -3.66 -0.83 -7.30
N GLY A 217 -4.47 -0.85 -8.36
CA GLY A 217 -4.98 -2.10 -8.96
C GLY A 217 -6.32 -2.58 -8.39
N ILE A 218 -7.35 -1.70 -8.41
CA ILE A 218 -8.72 -2.11 -8.05
C ILE A 218 -9.17 -3.32 -8.87
N VAL A 219 -9.68 -4.34 -8.19
CA VAL A 219 -10.32 -5.50 -8.83
C VAL A 219 -11.81 -5.22 -9.01
N GLY A 220 -12.32 -5.56 -10.19
CA GLY A 220 -13.74 -5.60 -10.51
C GLY A 220 -14.03 -6.72 -11.51
N THR A 221 -15.04 -7.54 -11.25
CA THR A 221 -15.41 -8.69 -12.10
C THR A 221 -16.63 -8.41 -12.99
N GLY A 222 -17.27 -7.24 -12.81
CA GLY A 222 -18.52 -6.89 -13.49
C GLY A 222 -19.78 -7.45 -12.83
N THR A 223 -19.66 -8.26 -11.76
CA THR A 223 -20.82 -8.67 -10.95
C THR A 223 -21.12 -7.66 -9.86
N THR A 224 -22.36 -7.63 -9.37
CA THR A 224 -22.89 -6.62 -8.44
C THR A 224 -22.00 -6.35 -7.22
N LEU A 225 -21.40 -7.40 -6.65
CA LEU A 225 -20.56 -7.30 -5.44
C LEU A 225 -19.10 -7.68 -5.70
N GLY A 226 -18.74 -7.99 -6.93
CA GLY A 226 -17.42 -8.51 -7.30
C GLY A 226 -16.40 -7.41 -7.51
N PHE A 227 -16.27 -6.46 -6.58
CA PHE A 227 -15.28 -5.40 -6.68
C PHE A 227 -14.72 -5.03 -5.30
N SER A 228 -13.43 -4.72 -5.27
CA SER A 228 -12.68 -4.44 -4.03
C SER A 228 -13.12 -3.16 -3.33
N GLY A 229 -13.55 -2.14 -4.09
CA GLY A 229 -14.07 -0.88 -3.55
C GLY A 229 -15.32 -1.01 -2.67
N ILE A 230 -15.94 -2.19 -2.59
CA ILE A 230 -17.05 -2.45 -1.66
C ILE A 230 -16.65 -2.26 -0.19
N GLU A 231 -15.33 -2.27 0.09
CA GLU A 231 -14.76 -2.02 1.41
C GLU A 231 -15.16 -0.66 2.02
N GLN A 232 -15.60 0.30 1.21
CA GLN A 232 -16.11 1.58 1.72
C GLN A 232 -17.22 1.39 2.76
N SER A 233 -18.07 0.37 2.59
CA SER A 233 -19.20 0.11 3.48
C SER A 233 -18.79 -0.07 4.95
N TRP A 234 -17.85 -0.96 5.23
CA TRP A 234 -17.39 -1.23 6.58
C TRP A 234 -16.41 -0.17 7.09
N VAL A 235 -15.68 0.54 6.22
CA VAL A 235 -14.90 1.72 6.64
C VAL A 235 -15.81 2.80 7.24
N LEU A 236 -16.97 3.06 6.62
CA LEU A 236 -17.94 4.04 7.12
C LEU A 236 -18.56 3.59 8.46
N ASP A 237 -18.91 2.30 8.59
CA ASP A 237 -19.43 1.73 9.84
C ASP A 237 -18.38 1.81 10.97
N LEU A 238 -17.14 1.39 10.70
CA LEU A 238 -16.04 1.47 11.67
C LEU A 238 -15.76 2.90 12.11
N THR A 239 -15.73 3.84 11.17
CA THR A 239 -15.55 5.26 11.48
C THR A 239 -16.62 5.75 12.44
N THR A 240 -17.89 5.41 12.17
CA THR A 240 -19.02 5.78 13.02
C THR A 240 -18.88 5.19 14.43
N ARG A 241 -18.52 3.90 14.54
CA ARG A 241 -18.32 3.21 15.83
C ARG A 241 -17.17 3.75 16.64
N LEU A 242 -16.17 4.33 15.98
CA LEU A 242 -15.03 4.99 16.62
C LEU A 242 -15.25 6.49 16.81
N ASN A 243 -16.49 7.00 16.74
CA ASN A 243 -16.82 8.43 16.90
C ASN A 243 -16.04 9.37 15.95
N GLY A 244 -15.71 8.90 14.74
CA GLY A 244 -15.25 9.77 13.65
C GLY A 244 -16.40 10.28 12.79
N ILE A 245 -16.11 11.14 11.81
CA ILE A 245 -17.11 11.62 10.83
C ILE A 245 -16.95 10.79 9.54
N PRO A 246 -17.88 9.85 9.24
CA PRO A 246 -17.79 9.01 8.04
C PRO A 246 -18.14 9.82 6.78
N ILE A 247 -17.27 9.78 5.78
CA ILE A 247 -17.48 10.46 4.49
C ILE A 247 -17.31 9.44 3.36
N ALA A 248 -18.35 9.24 2.56
CA ALA A 248 -18.25 8.42 1.35
C ALA A 248 -17.76 9.27 0.17
N ALA A 249 -16.71 8.84 -0.52
CA ALA A 249 -16.34 9.39 -1.82
C ALA A 249 -16.98 8.53 -2.92
N PRO A 250 -18.10 8.96 -3.53
CA PRO A 250 -18.76 8.17 -4.56
C PRO A 250 -17.94 8.16 -5.85
N ARG A 251 -17.83 6.98 -6.48
CA ARG A 251 -17.42 6.90 -7.88
C ARG A 251 -18.66 6.99 -8.76
N ILE A 252 -18.90 8.16 -9.32
CA ILE A 252 -20.00 8.38 -10.25
C ILE A 252 -19.56 7.93 -11.65
N SER A 253 -20.31 7.01 -12.23
CA SER A 253 -20.18 6.59 -13.63
C SER A 253 -21.51 6.84 -14.33
N PHE A 254 -21.47 7.50 -15.48
CA PHE A 254 -22.64 7.72 -16.36
C PHE A 254 -22.64 6.79 -17.58
N ALA A 255 -21.70 5.85 -17.62
CA ALA A 255 -21.65 4.79 -18.63
C ALA A 255 -22.74 3.75 -18.39
#